data_AF-M2RWF7-F1
#
_entry.id   AF-M2RWF7-F1
#
_cell.length_a   1.000
_cell.length_b   1.000
_cell.length_c   1.000
_cell.angle_alpha   90.00
_cell.angle_beta   90.00
_cell.angle_gamma   90.00
#
_symmetry.space_group_name_H-M   'P 1'
#
loop_
_entity.id
_entity.type
_entity.pdbx_description
1 polymer ?
#
loop_
_entity_poly.entity_id
_entity_poly.type
_entity_poly.pdbx_seq_one_letter_code
_entity_poly.pdbx_strand_id
1 'polypeptide(L)'
;MSCYFLLFIISFISLSFAEENKKLIPDITIKNTQQYNTTFIYQINPLQLDKNSMYEIKIHSLGSIPTIYGVSLFQPKLYSTNTTFLDESNLQFKTNNNGCVLFDNKTECNPFICYVTLLYMGRTTHIEELNKGVTYFISMKKGILGLPGNVPLLILLGIICLLFAGFTTLFIIKFFTSLEKVNKTN
;
A
#
# COMPACT_ATOMS: atom_id res chain seq x y z
N MET A 1 9.60 8.01 -51.38
CA MET A 1 10.34 7.41 -50.25
C MET A 1 10.27 8.22 -48.95
N SER A 2 9.78 9.46 -48.93
CA SER A 2 9.72 10.31 -47.73
C SER A 2 8.57 9.98 -46.74
N CYS A 3 7.43 9.48 -47.20
CA CYS A 3 6.31 9.13 -46.31
C CYS A 3 6.57 7.91 -45.41
N TYR A 4 7.34 6.93 -45.89
CA TYR A 4 7.65 5.72 -45.11
C TYR A 4 8.59 6.00 -43.95
N PHE A 5 9.51 6.95 -44.11
CA PHE A 5 10.45 7.34 -43.04
C PHE A 5 9.73 8.08 -41.91
N LEU A 6 8.74 8.92 -42.24
CA LEU A 6 7.93 9.64 -41.25
C LEU A 6 7.00 8.70 -40.45
N LEU A 7 6.39 7.71 -41.12
CA LEU A 7 5.59 6.67 -40.48
C LEU A 7 6.43 5.76 -39.56
N PHE A 8 7.67 5.47 -39.96
CA PHE A 8 8.59 4.70 -39.12
C PHE A 8 8.97 5.47 -37.85
N ILE A 9 9.24 6.78 -37.97
CA ILE A 9 9.54 7.66 -36.83
C ILE A 9 8.32 7.81 -35.91
N ILE A 10 7.11 7.98 -36.46
CA ILE A 10 5.87 8.05 -35.64
C ILE A 10 5.60 6.71 -34.95
N SER A 11 5.86 5.57 -35.60
CA SER A 11 5.73 4.24 -34.98
C SER A 11 6.79 3.97 -33.91
N PHE A 12 8.00 4.52 -34.07
CA PHE A 12 9.06 4.41 -33.06
C PHE A 12 8.80 5.32 -31.86
N ILE A 13 8.23 6.51 -32.06
CA ILE A 13 7.83 7.42 -30.97
C ILE A 13 6.64 6.84 -30.19
N SER A 14 5.71 6.11 -30.84
CA SER A 14 4.64 5.40 -30.12
C SER A 14 5.11 4.11 -29.44
N LEU A 15 6.16 3.43 -29.94
CA LEU A 15 6.73 2.27 -29.26
C LEU A 15 7.63 2.63 -28.06
N SER A 16 8.28 3.79 -28.08
CA SER A 16 9.21 4.22 -27.02
C SER A 16 8.53 4.97 -25.85
N PHE A 17 7.24 5.26 -25.96
CA PHE A 17 6.44 5.94 -24.92
C PHE A 17 5.37 5.07 -24.25
N ALA A 18 5.34 3.77 -24.52
CA ALA A 18 4.38 2.86 -23.91
C ALA A 18 5.00 2.02 -22.78
N GLU A 19 5.77 2.66 -21.89
CA GLU A 19 5.59 2.33 -20.47
C GLU A 19 4.27 2.99 -20.07
N GLU A 20 3.15 2.30 -20.37
CA GLU A 20 1.83 2.77 -19.98
C GLU A 20 1.82 2.92 -18.46
N ASN A 21 1.98 4.16 -17.98
CA ASN A 21 1.75 4.53 -16.61
C ASN A 21 0.36 4.00 -16.22
N LYS A 22 0.33 2.92 -15.44
CA LYS A 22 -0.94 2.34 -14.99
C LYS A 22 -1.59 3.37 -14.05
N LYS A 23 -2.86 3.68 -14.28
CA LYS A 23 -3.59 4.58 -13.38
C LYS A 23 -3.86 3.87 -12.07
N LEU A 24 -3.40 4.44 -10.96
CA LEU A 24 -3.68 3.95 -9.62
C LEU A 24 -4.83 4.77 -9.02
N ILE A 25 -5.98 4.11 -8.85
CA ILE A 25 -7.26 4.70 -8.44
C ILE A 25 -7.69 4.04 -7.12
N PRO A 26 -8.41 4.74 -6.23
CA PRO A 26 -8.89 4.14 -4.99
C PRO A 26 -9.71 2.86 -5.23
N ASP A 27 -9.53 1.90 -4.33
CA ASP A 27 -10.23 0.63 -4.22
C ASP A 27 -10.05 -0.34 -5.41
N ILE A 28 -9.16 0.01 -6.35
CA ILE A 28 -8.72 -0.88 -7.43
C ILE A 28 -7.43 -1.58 -7.03
N THR A 29 -7.37 -2.87 -7.34
CA THR A 29 -6.16 -3.69 -7.18
C THR A 29 -5.57 -3.98 -8.56
N ILE A 30 -4.29 -3.68 -8.73
CA ILE A 30 -3.56 -3.86 -9.98
C ILE A 30 -2.53 -4.96 -9.77
N LYS A 31 -2.59 -6.00 -10.59
CA LYS A 31 -1.56 -7.03 -10.65
C LYS A 31 -0.39 -6.53 -11.50
N ASN A 32 0.83 -6.70 -11.01
CA ASN A 32 2.03 -6.40 -11.75
C ASN A 32 3.11 -7.46 -11.55
N THR A 33 4.02 -7.55 -12.51
CA THR A 33 5.19 -8.43 -12.43
C THR A 33 6.41 -7.61 -12.79
N GLN A 34 7.40 -7.54 -11.90
CA GLN A 34 8.62 -6.75 -12.11
C GLN A 34 9.87 -7.53 -11.72
N GLN A 35 10.99 -7.27 -12.40
CA GLN A 35 12.29 -7.83 -12.03
C GLN A 35 12.90 -7.05 -10.86
N TYR A 36 13.84 -7.66 -10.17
CA TYR A 36 14.56 -6.97 -9.10
C TYR A 36 15.32 -5.75 -9.63
N ASN A 37 15.42 -4.72 -8.79
CA ASN A 37 16.06 -3.43 -9.07
C ASN A 37 15.45 -2.66 -10.25
N THR A 38 14.22 -3.01 -10.65
CA THR A 38 13.42 -2.24 -11.61
C THR A 38 12.36 -1.41 -10.89
N THR A 39 12.00 -0.29 -11.49
CA THR A 39 10.98 0.62 -10.99
C THR A 39 9.80 0.64 -11.95
N PHE A 40 8.61 0.31 -11.45
CA PHE A 40 7.37 0.56 -12.16
C PHE A 40 6.75 1.88 -11.71
N ILE A 41 6.05 2.51 -12.64
CA ILE A 41 5.44 3.82 -12.44
C ILE A 41 3.92 3.73 -12.59
N TYR A 42 3.25 4.43 -11.68
CA TYR A 42 1.80 4.51 -11.62
C TYR A 42 1.38 5.98 -11.57
N GLN A 43 0.37 6.34 -12.35
CA GLN A 43 -0.15 7.71 -12.33
C GLN A 43 -1.30 7.83 -11.33
N ILE A 44 -1.24 8.85 -10.48
CA ILE A 44 -2.32 9.24 -9.56
C ILE A 44 -2.85 10.59 -10.03
N ASN A 45 -4.17 10.71 -10.13
CA ASN A 45 -4.84 11.96 -10.45
C ASN A 45 -5.57 12.50 -9.21
N PRO A 46 -5.10 13.62 -8.61
CA PRO A 46 -5.77 14.25 -7.46
C PRO A 46 -7.25 14.56 -7.68
N LEU A 47 -7.67 14.84 -8.92
CA LEU A 47 -9.06 15.14 -9.26
C LEU A 47 -10.01 13.96 -9.05
N GLN A 48 -9.48 12.74 -8.94
CA GLN A 48 -10.24 11.52 -8.67
C GLN A 48 -10.26 11.15 -7.18
N LEU A 49 -9.68 12.00 -6.33
CA LEU A 49 -9.60 11.81 -4.89
C LEU A 49 -10.58 12.74 -4.18
N ASP A 50 -11.12 12.24 -3.08
CA ASP A 50 -11.94 13.01 -2.17
C ASP A 50 -11.08 14.02 -1.42
N LYS A 51 -11.66 15.19 -1.14
CA LYS A 51 -11.05 16.25 -0.33
C LYS A 51 -10.92 15.79 1.12
N ASN A 52 -9.95 16.35 1.85
CA ASN A 52 -9.72 16.10 3.29
C ASN A 52 -9.68 14.62 3.69
N SER A 53 -9.17 13.78 2.81
CA SER A 53 -9.19 12.33 2.96
C SER A 53 -7.78 11.81 3.09
N MET A 54 -7.62 10.73 3.85
CA MET A 54 -6.36 9.99 3.93
C MET A 54 -6.41 8.82 2.97
N TYR A 55 -5.29 8.51 2.33
CA TYR A 55 -5.13 7.41 1.40
C TYR A 55 -3.92 6.56 1.78
N GLU A 56 -4.02 5.28 1.50
CA GLU A 56 -2.97 4.30 1.75
C GLU A 56 -2.71 3.48 0.49
N ILE A 57 -1.47 3.45 0.03
CA ILE A 57 -0.99 2.57 -1.03
C ILE A 57 -0.37 1.36 -0.38
N LYS A 58 -0.80 0.16 -0.78
CA LYS A 58 -0.30 -1.13 -0.27
C LYS A 58 0.20 -2.01 -1.39
N ILE A 59 1.30 -2.70 -1.10
CA ILE A 59 1.84 -3.76 -1.94
C ILE A 59 1.66 -5.11 -1.24
N HIS A 60 1.12 -6.07 -1.98
CA HIS A 60 0.94 -7.45 -1.55
C HIS A 60 1.73 -8.38 -2.48
N SER A 61 2.82 -8.94 -1.98
CA SER A 61 3.60 -9.94 -2.71
C SER A 61 2.89 -11.29 -2.72
N LEU A 62 2.91 -12.00 -3.86
CA LEU A 62 2.33 -13.34 -3.99
C LEU A 62 3.35 -14.48 -3.75
N GLY A 63 4.55 -14.17 -3.26
CA GLY A 63 5.64 -15.13 -3.07
C GLY A 63 5.96 -15.44 -1.62
N SER A 64 6.61 -16.58 -1.40
CA SER A 64 7.18 -17.01 -0.11
C SER A 64 8.56 -16.39 0.17
N ILE A 65 9.16 -15.71 -0.81
CA ILE A 65 10.47 -15.06 -0.67
C ILE A 65 10.25 -13.65 -0.10
N PRO A 66 11.00 -13.23 0.93
CA PRO A 66 10.94 -11.85 1.43
C PRO A 66 11.34 -10.88 0.31
N THR A 67 10.38 -10.09 -0.14
CA THR A 67 10.52 -9.09 -1.18
C THR A 67 10.41 -7.71 -0.55
N ILE A 68 11.41 -6.85 -0.76
CA ILE A 68 11.39 -5.49 -0.24
C ILE A 68 10.92 -4.56 -1.35
N TYR A 69 9.88 -3.78 -1.07
CA TYR A 69 9.40 -2.77 -1.99
C TYR A 69 9.70 -1.37 -1.47
N GLY A 70 10.08 -0.51 -2.39
CA GLY A 70 10.19 0.91 -2.19
C GLY A 70 9.06 1.64 -2.89
N VAL A 71 8.22 2.35 -2.14
CA VAL A 71 7.14 3.18 -2.69
C VAL A 71 7.43 4.64 -2.42
N SER A 72 7.37 5.49 -3.46
CA SER A 72 7.56 6.93 -3.31
C SER A 72 6.64 7.74 -4.21
N LEU A 73 6.25 8.94 -3.74
CA LEU A 73 5.47 9.89 -4.53
C LEU A 73 6.37 11.01 -5.07
N PHE A 74 5.98 11.58 -6.21
CA PHE A 74 6.57 12.75 -6.88
C PHE A 74 7.95 12.52 -7.51
N GLN A 75 8.82 11.75 -6.84
CA GLN A 75 10.17 11.45 -7.33
C GLN A 75 10.55 10.01 -6.98
N PRO A 76 11.39 9.37 -7.81
CA PRO A 76 11.94 8.06 -7.47
C PRO A 76 12.84 8.20 -6.24
N LYS A 77 12.71 7.27 -5.29
CA LYS A 77 13.61 7.17 -4.16
C LYS A 77 14.81 6.32 -4.57
N LEU A 78 16.01 6.84 -4.33
CA LEU A 78 17.24 6.10 -4.53
C LEU A 78 17.55 5.30 -3.28
N TYR A 79 17.67 3.99 -3.45
CA TYR A 79 17.94 3.06 -2.37
C TYR A 79 19.42 2.67 -2.40
N SER A 80 20.11 2.83 -1.27
CA SER A 80 21.52 2.43 -1.13
C SER A 80 21.63 1.20 -0.24
N THR A 81 22.69 0.42 -0.41
CA THR A 81 22.90 -0.84 0.32
C THR A 81 23.15 -0.67 1.82
N ASN A 82 23.38 0.57 2.30
CA ASN A 82 23.72 0.86 3.70
C ASN A 82 22.54 1.38 4.54
N THR A 83 21.37 1.61 3.94
CA THR A 83 20.17 1.98 4.69
C THR A 83 19.51 0.74 5.26
N THR A 84 19.16 0.75 6.55
CA THR A 84 18.28 -0.28 7.12
C THR A 84 16.90 -0.14 6.47
N PHE A 85 16.49 -1.16 5.72
CA PHE A 85 15.19 -1.18 5.07
C PHE A 85 14.14 -1.65 6.07
N LEU A 86 13.35 -0.71 6.57
CA LEU A 86 11.98 -1.03 6.95
C LEU A 86 11.22 -1.23 5.64
N ASP A 87 10.39 -2.28 5.56
CA ASP A 87 9.55 -2.52 4.39
C ASP A 87 8.63 -1.30 4.17
N GLU A 88 8.94 -0.47 3.18
CA GLU A 88 8.16 0.70 2.76
C GLU A 88 7.07 0.29 1.73
N SER A 89 6.58 -0.95 1.83
CA SER A 89 5.47 -1.48 1.03
C SER A 89 4.14 -0.78 1.27
N ASN A 90 4.06 0.05 2.32
CA ASN A 90 2.91 0.88 2.64
C ASN A 90 3.29 2.35 2.66
N LEU A 91 2.59 3.16 1.87
CA LEU A 91 2.73 4.62 1.84
C LEU A 91 1.39 5.29 2.14
N GLN A 92 1.38 6.28 3.03
CA GLN A 92 0.18 7.02 3.41
C GLN A 92 0.31 8.49 3.02
N PHE A 93 -0.73 9.07 2.43
CA PHE A 93 -0.78 10.50 2.12
C PHE A 93 -2.18 11.05 2.39
N LYS A 94 -2.32 12.38 2.43
CA LYS A 94 -3.62 13.04 2.68
C LYS A 94 -3.95 14.02 1.56
N THR A 95 -5.21 14.35 1.38
CA THR A 95 -5.65 15.45 0.53
C THR A 95 -6.09 16.64 1.36
N ASN A 96 -5.95 17.86 0.82
CA ASN A 96 -6.42 19.08 1.47
C ASN A 96 -7.86 19.45 1.04
N ASN A 97 -8.34 20.60 1.52
CA ASN A 97 -9.67 21.16 1.18
C ASN A 97 -9.85 21.37 -0.34
N ASN A 98 -8.76 21.56 -1.08
CA ASN A 98 -8.77 21.80 -2.52
C ASN A 98 -8.66 20.50 -3.33
N GLY A 99 -8.48 19.35 -2.68
CA GLY A 99 -8.28 18.04 -3.33
C GLY A 99 -6.84 17.77 -3.73
N CYS A 100 -5.90 18.67 -3.40
CA CYS A 100 -4.47 18.45 -3.67
C CYS A 100 -3.87 17.46 -2.68
N VAL A 101 -2.96 16.62 -3.15
CA VAL A 101 -2.23 15.65 -2.34
C VAL A 101 -1.15 16.35 -1.54
N LEU A 102 -1.11 16.06 -0.24
CA LEU A 102 -0.09 16.46 0.72
C LEU A 102 0.69 15.20 1.15
N PHE A 103 1.99 15.18 0.87
CA PHE A 103 2.87 14.11 1.30
C PHE A 103 4.24 14.70 1.64
N ASP A 104 4.77 14.32 2.81
CA ASP A 104 5.90 14.99 3.46
C ASP A 104 5.69 16.52 3.49
N ASN A 105 6.54 17.27 2.78
CA ASN A 105 6.52 18.72 2.66
C ASN A 105 6.10 19.22 1.27
N LYS A 106 5.55 18.35 0.42
CA LYS A 106 5.09 18.70 -0.93
C LYS A 106 3.57 18.68 -1.03
N THR A 107 3.05 19.63 -1.78
CA THR A 107 1.64 19.72 -2.18
C THR A 107 1.56 19.61 -3.69
N GLU A 108 0.75 18.69 -4.19
CA GLU A 108 0.58 18.49 -5.63
C GLU A 108 -0.90 18.43 -5.99
N CYS A 109 -1.31 19.27 -6.94
CA CYS A 109 -2.69 19.41 -7.39
C CYS A 109 -2.88 18.80 -8.79
N ASN A 110 -1.80 18.58 -9.54
CA ASN A 110 -1.82 18.00 -10.87
C ASN A 110 -1.57 16.48 -10.81
N PRO A 111 -1.90 15.74 -11.89
CA PRO A 111 -1.55 14.32 -11.95
C PRO A 111 -0.04 14.12 -11.77
N PHE A 112 0.33 13.14 -10.94
CA PHE A 112 1.72 12.86 -10.57
C PHE A 112 2.02 11.36 -10.59
N ILE A 113 3.30 11.02 -10.47
CA ILE A 113 3.78 9.64 -10.52
C ILE A 113 4.06 9.10 -9.12
N CYS A 114 3.59 7.88 -8.88
CA CYS A 114 3.96 6.98 -7.81
C CYS A 114 4.95 5.96 -8.37
N TYR A 115 6.12 5.86 -7.74
CA TYR A 115 7.21 4.98 -8.13
C TYR A 115 7.22 3.77 -7.20
N VAL A 116 7.30 2.58 -7.79
CA VAL A 116 7.32 1.31 -7.06
C VAL A 116 8.55 0.54 -7.51
N THR A 117 9.54 0.46 -6.64
CA THR A 117 10.81 -0.22 -6.92
C THR A 117 10.85 -1.53 -6.17
N LEU A 118 11.12 -2.65 -6.85
CA LEU A 118 11.42 -3.91 -6.19
C LEU A 118 12.92 -3.94 -5.87
N LEU A 119 13.24 -4.08 -4.60
CA LEU A 119 14.60 -4.08 -4.13
C LEU A 119 15.07 -5.49 -3.85
N TYR A 120 16.27 -5.78 -4.33
CA TYR A 120 16.95 -7.01 -3.98
C TYR A 120 17.81 -6.81 -2.73
N MET A 121 17.63 -7.69 -1.74
CA MET A 121 18.28 -7.61 -0.42
C MET A 121 19.05 -8.89 -0.09
N GLY A 122 19.49 -9.64 -1.10
CA GLY A 122 20.17 -10.90 -0.86
C GLY A 122 21.68 -10.74 -0.72
N ARG A 123 22.25 -11.57 0.17
CA ARG A 123 23.66 -11.95 0.19
C ARG A 123 23.96 -13.19 -0.68
N THR A 124 22.95 -13.92 -1.21
CA THR A 124 23.15 -15.28 -1.78
C THR A 124 22.12 -15.81 -2.81
N THR A 125 21.25 -15.03 -3.47
CA THR A 125 20.40 -15.66 -4.53
C THR A 125 21.16 -15.79 -5.85
N HIS A 126 20.93 -16.90 -6.55
CA HIS A 126 21.49 -17.13 -7.88
C HIS A 126 20.97 -16.08 -8.88
N ILE A 127 21.81 -15.69 -9.85
CA ILE A 127 21.47 -14.69 -10.90
C ILE A 127 20.16 -15.04 -11.61
N GLU A 128 19.85 -16.33 -11.75
CA GLU A 128 18.62 -16.81 -12.36
C GLU A 128 17.36 -16.43 -11.58
N GLU A 129 17.42 -16.30 -10.25
CA GLU A 129 16.30 -15.85 -9.43
C GLU A 129 16.11 -14.33 -9.50
N LEU A 130 17.19 -13.57 -9.71
CA LEU A 130 17.13 -12.11 -9.92
C LEU A 130 16.40 -11.75 -11.21
N ASN A 131 16.57 -12.59 -12.24
CA ASN A 131 15.96 -12.39 -13.54
C ASN A 131 14.50 -12.87 -13.62
N LYS A 132 14.02 -13.62 -12.61
CA LYS A 132 12.62 -14.01 -12.51
C LYS A 132 11.77 -12.81 -12.10
N GLY A 133 10.66 -12.59 -12.81
CA GLY A 133 9.71 -11.55 -12.48
C GLY A 133 8.97 -11.88 -11.18
N VAL A 134 8.99 -10.97 -10.22
CA VAL A 134 8.21 -11.08 -8.98
C VAL A 134 6.84 -10.47 -9.22
N THR A 135 5.81 -11.24 -8.94
CA THR A 135 4.42 -10.81 -9.09
C THR A 135 3.88 -10.27 -7.77
N TYR A 136 3.29 -9.08 -7.83
CA TYR A 136 2.68 -8.41 -6.68
C TYR A 136 1.39 -7.71 -7.10
N PHE A 137 0.56 -7.42 -6.10
CA PHE A 137 -0.58 -6.53 -6.27
C PHE A 137 -0.28 -5.19 -5.61
N ILE A 138 -0.58 -4.11 -6.31
CA ILE A 138 -0.65 -2.78 -5.72
C ILE A 138 -2.10 -2.35 -5.63
N SER A 139 -2.47 -1.75 -4.51
CA SER A 139 -3.79 -1.16 -4.33
C SER A 139 -3.65 0.19 -3.63
N MET A 140 -4.57 1.10 -3.94
CA MET A 140 -4.73 2.34 -3.19
C MET A 140 -6.10 2.29 -2.54
N LYS A 141 -6.19 2.61 -1.24
CA LYS A 141 -7.46 2.61 -0.51
C LYS A 141 -7.67 3.94 0.18
N LYS A 142 -8.92 4.39 0.19
CA LYS A 142 -9.32 5.53 1.00
C LYS A 142 -9.43 5.09 2.47
N GLY A 143 -8.78 5.83 3.35
CA GLY A 143 -8.94 5.69 4.79
C GLY A 143 -10.33 6.12 5.25
N ILE A 144 -10.81 5.53 6.34
CA ILE A 144 -12.10 5.84 6.94
C ILE A 144 -11.86 6.70 8.18
N LEU A 145 -12.69 7.73 8.40
CA LEU A 145 -12.60 8.64 9.55
C LEU A 145 -11.23 9.35 9.70
N GLY A 146 -10.55 9.61 8.58
CA GLY A 146 -9.22 10.23 8.58
C GLY A 146 -8.10 9.30 9.08
N LEU A 147 -8.38 8.02 9.30
CA LEU A 147 -7.43 6.99 9.69
C LEU A 147 -7.09 6.10 8.49
N PRO A 148 -5.84 5.60 8.39
CA PRO A 148 -5.42 4.77 7.27
C PRO A 148 -6.05 3.37 7.35
N GLY A 149 -6.40 2.83 6.18
CA GLY A 149 -6.86 1.46 6.02
C GLY A 149 -8.00 1.04 6.96
N ASN A 150 -7.81 -0.10 7.65
CA ASN A 150 -8.82 -0.73 8.50
C ASN A 150 -8.67 -0.36 9.99
N VAL A 151 -7.90 0.68 10.33
CA VAL A 151 -7.67 1.08 11.73
C VAL A 151 -8.98 1.33 12.50
N PRO A 152 -10.01 2.01 11.96
CA PRO A 152 -11.29 2.17 12.66
C PRO A 152 -11.96 0.84 13.01
N LEU A 153 -11.88 -0.14 12.12
CA LEU A 153 -12.44 -1.48 12.33
C LEU A 153 -11.70 -2.21 13.44
N LEU A 154 -10.37 -2.09 13.50
CA LEU A 154 -9.55 -2.67 14.57
C LEU A 154 -9.86 -2.05 15.93
N ILE A 155 -10.07 -0.72 15.98
CA ILE A 155 -10.50 -0.03 17.20
C ILE A 155 -11.86 -0.57 17.65
N LEU A 156 -12.81 -0.70 16.73
CA LEU A 156 -14.14 -1.24 17.03
C LEU A 156 -14.06 -2.69 17.55
N LEU A 157 -13.26 -3.54 16.90
CA LEU A 157 -13.04 -4.92 17.34
C LEU A 157 -12.42 -4.97 18.74
N GLY A 158 -11.45 -4.11 19.03
CA GLY A 158 -10.84 -3.99 20.35
C GLY A 158 -11.86 -3.62 21.43
N ILE A 159 -12.74 -2.66 21.15
CA ILE A 159 -13.83 -2.27 22.07
C ILE A 159 -14.77 -3.46 22.31
N ILE A 160 -15.18 -4.17 21.25
CA ILE A 160 -16.06 -5.34 21.36
C ILE A 160 -15.42 -6.43 22.22
N CYS A 161 -14.14 -6.75 21.99
CA CYS A 161 -13.41 -7.73 22.77
C CYS A 161 -13.36 -7.37 24.27
N LEU A 162 -13.12 -6.09 24.59
CA LEU A 162 -13.10 -5.61 25.98
C LEU A 162 -14.48 -5.73 26.66
N LEU A 163 -15.56 -5.44 25.93
CA LEU A 163 -16.93 -5.61 26.44
C LEU A 163 -17.24 -7.07 26.74
N PHE A 164 -16.88 -7.99 25.84
CA PHE A 164 -17.04 -9.43 26.07
C PHE A 164 -16.25 -9.90 27.28
N ALA A 165 -14.98 -9.51 27.39
CA ALA A 165 -14.12 -9.87 28.53
C ALA A 165 -14.71 -9.34 29.86
N GLY A 166 -15.23 -8.11 29.88
CA GLY A 166 -15.90 -7.54 31.04
C GLY A 166 -17.14 -8.34 31.44
N PHE A 167 -17.99 -8.68 30.47
CA PHE A 167 -19.21 -9.45 30.70
C PHE A 167 -18.94 -10.86 31.21
N THR A 168 -17.97 -11.56 30.62
CA THR A 168 -17.56 -12.90 31.09
C THR A 168 -17.02 -12.86 32.51
N THR A 169 -16.24 -11.83 32.84
CA THR A 169 -15.68 -11.66 34.19
C THR A 169 -16.79 -11.44 35.23
N LEU A 170 -17.79 -10.60 34.92
CA LEU A 170 -18.96 -10.39 35.78
C LEU A 170 -19.77 -11.68 35.97
N PHE A 171 -19.95 -12.47 34.91
CA PHE A 171 -20.64 -13.76 34.97
C PHE A 171 -19.90 -14.76 35.87
N ILE A 172 -18.57 -14.86 35.74
CA ILE A 172 -17.72 -15.71 36.58
C ILE A 172 -17.85 -15.30 38.05
N ILE A 173 -17.73 -14.01 38.36
CA ILE A 173 -17.86 -13.50 39.73
C ILE A 173 -19.25 -13.85 40.31
N LYS A 174 -20.31 -13.62 39.54
CA LYS A 174 -21.68 -13.93 39.97
C LYS A 174 -21.90 -15.44 40.19
N PHE A 175 -21.31 -16.28 39.35
CA PHE A 175 -21.37 -17.73 39.49
C PHE A 175 -20.69 -18.22 40.77
N PHE A 176 -19.47 -17.77 41.06
CA PHE A 176 -18.74 -18.15 42.28
C PHE A 176 -19.39 -17.61 43.55
N THR A 177 -19.87 -16.36 43.56
CA THR A 177 -20.60 -15.81 44.70
C THR A 177 -21.94 -16.50 44.96
N SER A 178 -22.61 -16.98 43.90
CA SER A 178 -23.82 -17.80 44.05
C SER A 178 -23.51 -19.18 44.64
N LEU A 179 -22.42 -19.83 44.22
CA LEU A 179 -21.97 -21.10 44.79
C LEU A 179 -21.57 -20.98 46.27
N GLU A 180 -20.87 -19.90 46.63
CA GLU A 180 -20.48 -19.64 48.02
C GLU A 180 -21.71 -19.44 48.92
N LYS A 181 -22.75 -18.77 48.42
CA LYS A 181 -24.02 -18.62 49.15
C LYS A 181 -24.72 -19.96 49.41
N VAL A 182 -24.76 -20.86 48.42
CA VAL A 182 -25.38 -22.19 48.58
C VAL A 182 -24.63 -23.05 49.60
N ASN A 183 -23.29 -22.99 49.62
CA ASN A 183 -22.47 -23.74 50.57
C ASN A 183 -22.55 -23.24 52.02
N LYS A 184 -22.99 -22.00 52.28
CA LYS A 184 -23.18 -21.47 53.64
C LYS A 184 -24.57 -21.72 54.24
N THR A 185 -25.51 -22.22 53.43
CA THR A 185 -26.90 -22.53 53.85
C THR A 185 -27.15 -24.02 54.10
N ASN A 186 -26.14 -24.87 53.92
CA ASN A 186 -26.12 -26.28 54.34
C ASN A 186 -25.23 -26.42 55.57
#